data_AF-A0A0Q7EYU2-F1
#
_entry.id   AF-A0A0Q7EYU2-F1
#
_cell.length_a   1.000
_cell.length_b   1.000
_cell.length_c   1.000
_cell.angle_alpha   90.00
_cell.angle_beta   90.00
_cell.angle_gamma   90.00
#
_symmetry.space_group_name_H-M   'P 1'
#
loop_
_entity.id
_entity.type
_entity.pdbx_description
1 polymer ?
#
loop_
_entity_poly.entity_id
_entity_poly.type
_entity_poly.pdbx_seq_one_letter_code
_entity_poly.pdbx_strand_id
1 'polypeptide(L)' 'MADYALFSRGQIWTLHCSLGWVRGYSTRTDALEAMTLALKGDPSAAAARLLLQDETGLVTSPPPHAFLQPG' A
#
# COMPACT_ATOMS: atom_id res chain seq x y z
N MET A 1 -8.43 -8.37 -9.69
CA MET A 1 -7.04 -7.99 -9.35
C MET A 1 -7.07 -6.58 -8.83
N ALA A 2 -6.67 -6.37 -7.59
CA ALA A 2 -6.67 -5.04 -6.99
C ALA A 2 -5.28 -4.40 -7.13
N ASP A 3 -5.24 -3.16 -7.60
CA ASP A 3 -4.09 -2.27 -7.44
C ASP A 3 -4.23 -1.47 -6.13
N TYR A 4 -3.07 -1.19 -5.51
CA TYR A 4 -2.98 -0.41 -4.28
C TYR A 4 -2.01 0.76 -4.46
N ALA A 5 -2.36 1.89 -3.87
CA ALA A 5 -1.48 3.05 -3.80
C ALA A 5 -1.44 3.57 -2.37
N LEU A 6 -0.25 3.67 -1.79
CA LEU A 6 -0.02 4.29 -0.50
C LEU A 6 0.73 5.60 -0.73
N PHE A 7 0.17 6.72 -0.30
CA PHE A 7 0.84 8.01 -0.41
C PHE A 7 0.67 8.84 0.85
N SER A 8 1.66 9.68 1.14
CA SER A 8 1.53 10.67 2.21
C SER A 8 0.87 11.96 1.69
N ARG A 9 0.01 12.55 2.51
CA ARG A 9 -0.59 13.88 2.29
C ARG A 9 -0.51 14.67 3.58
N GLY A 10 0.51 15.51 3.70
CA GLY A 10 0.84 16.16 4.98
C GLY A 10 1.27 15.12 6.02
N GLN A 11 0.61 15.10 7.18
CA GLN A 11 0.92 14.15 8.26
C GLN A 11 0.12 12.84 8.20
N ILE A 12 -0.68 12.63 7.15
CA ILE A 12 -1.54 11.46 7.01
C ILE A 12 -1.06 10.59 5.84
N TRP A 13 -0.99 9.29 6.08
CA TRP A 13 -0.75 8.27 5.07
C TRP A 13 -2.09 7.74 4.57
N THR A 14 -2.27 7.69 3.26
CA THR A 14 -3.53 7.28 2.63
C THR A 14 -3.30 6.06 1.77
N LEU A 15 -4.02 4.98 2.05
CA LEU A 15 -4.04 3.74 1.27
C LEU A 15 -5.29 3.72 0.40
N HIS A 16 -5.09 3.70 -0.91
CA HIS A 16 -6.12 3.55 -1.92
C HIS A 16 -6.13 2.12 -2.45
N CYS A 17 -7.33 1.58 -2.66
CA CYS A 17 -7.54 0.35 -3.39
C CYS A 17 -8.40 0.62 -4.63
N SER A 18 -7.98 0.07 -5.77
CA SER A 18 -8.75 0.10 -7.03
C SER A 18 -10.16 -0.50 -6.92
N LEU A 19 -10.42 -1.30 -5.87
CA LEU A 19 -11.75 -1.82 -5.55
C LEU A 19 -12.69 -0.77 -4.94
N GLY A 20 -12.25 0.47 -4.78
CA GLY A 20 -13.09 1.62 -4.45
C GLY A 20 -13.08 2.05 -2.98
N TRP A 21 -12.19 1.51 -2.15
CA TRP A 21 -12.04 1.93 -0.76
C TRP A 21 -10.74 2.69 -0.53
N VAL A 22 -10.78 3.59 0.47
CA VAL A 22 -9.65 4.43 0.89
C VAL A 22 -9.58 4.43 2.42
N ARG A 23 -8.37 4.35 2.97
CA ARG A 23 -8.12 4.39 4.42
C ARG A 23 -6.98 5.35 4.76
N GLY A 24 -7.14 6.12 5.83
CA GLY A 24 -6.13 7.04 6.34
C GLY A 24 -5.45 6.51 7.61
N TYR A 25 -4.16 6.82 7.77
CA TYR A 25 -3.31 6.37 8.86
C TYR A 25 -2.43 7.53 9.34
N SER A 26 -2.21 7.61 10.65
CA SER A 26 -1.39 8.67 11.26
C SER A 26 0.10 8.42 11.09
N THR A 27 0.52 7.17 10.89
CA THR A 27 1.94 6.81 10.76
C THR A 27 2.19 6.01 9.49
N ARG A 28 3.43 6.08 9.00
CA ARG A 28 3.90 5.28 7.86
C ARG A 28 3.79 3.79 8.16
N THR A 29 4.14 3.40 9.37
CA THR A 29 4.16 2.01 9.82
C THR A 29 2.78 1.39 9.75
N ASP A 30 1.77 2.03 10.36
CA ASP A 30 0.39 1.52 10.36
C ASP A 30 -0.16 1.37 8.92
N ALA A 31 0.21 2.30 8.05
CA ALA A 31 -0.23 2.30 6.66
C ALA A 31 0.42 1.16 5.85
N LEU A 32 1.71 0.89 6.07
CA LEU A 32 2.43 -0.23 5.47
C LEU A 32 1.93 -1.58 6.00
N GLU A 33 1.64 -1.69 7.29
CA GLU A 33 1.05 -2.89 7.89
C GLU A 33 -0.34 -3.16 7.31
N ALA A 34 -1.18 -2.14 7.18
CA ALA A 34 -2.49 -2.27 6.59
C ALA A 34 -2.44 -2.64 5.10
N MET A 35 -1.51 -2.06 4.33
CA MET A 35 -1.27 -2.45 2.94
C MET A 35 -0.84 -3.91 2.86
N THR A 36 0.08 -4.33 3.72
CA THR A 36 0.55 -5.72 3.81
C THR A 36 -0.59 -6.68 4.14
N LEU A 37 -1.46 -6.32 5.09
CA LEU A 37 -2.63 -7.10 5.45
C LEU A 37 -3.62 -7.20 4.28
N ALA A 38 -3.86 -6.10 3.56
CA ALA A 38 -4.73 -6.07 2.40
C ALA A 38 -4.19 -6.95 1.26
N LEU A 39 -2.87 -6.96 1.04
CA LEU A 39 -2.22 -7.84 0.07
C LEU A 39 -2.30 -9.31 0.48
N LYS A 40 -2.08 -9.64 1.76
CA LYS A 40 -2.22 -11.03 2.25
C LYS A 40 -3.65 -11.56 2.11
N GLY A 41 -4.64 -10.67 2.21
CA GLY A 41 -6.06 -11.00 2.03
C GLY A 41 -6.54 -11.07 0.58
N ASP A 42 -5.79 -10.53 -0.39
CA ASP A 42 -6.15 -10.59 -1.82
C ASP A 42 -5.52 -11.82 -2.49
N PRO A 43 -6.31 -12.82 -2.94
CA PRO A 43 -5.79 -13.98 -3.65
C PRO A 43 -5.13 -13.61 -4.99
N SER A 44 -5.38 -12.40 -5.52
CA SER A 44 -4.75 -11.86 -6.73
C SER A 44 -3.53 -10.97 -6.43
N ALA A 45 -3.07 -10.87 -5.18
CA ALA A 45 -2.01 -9.95 -4.78
C ALA A 45 -0.68 -10.15 -5.53
N ALA A 46 -0.38 -11.37 -5.98
CA ALA A 46 0.81 -11.64 -6.77
C ALA A 46 0.87 -10.86 -8.10
N ALA A 47 -0.29 -10.47 -8.63
CA ALA A 47 -0.42 -9.70 -9.87
C ALA A 47 -0.82 -8.23 -9.61
N ALA A 48 -1.07 -7.84 -8.36
CA ALA A 48 -1.38 -6.47 -7.98
C ALA A 48 -0.24 -5.51 -8.32
N ARG A 49 -0.57 -4.25 -8.61
CA ARG A 49 0.41 -3.16 -8.67
C ARG A 49 0.41 -2.41 -7.35
N LEU A 50 1.60 -2.10 -6.86
CA LEU A 50 1.80 -1.27 -5.68
C LEU A 50 2.46 0.03 -6.09
N LEU A 51 1.91 1.13 -5.62
CA LEU A 51 2.52 2.44 -5.71
C LEU A 51 2.77 2.96 -4.30
N LEU A 52 3.99 3.37 -4.01
CA LEU A 52 4.36 4.04 -2.77
C LEU A 52 4.86 5.44 -3.11
N GLN A 53 4.20 6.47 -2.58
CA GLN A 53 4.67 7.84 -2.66
C GLN A 53 4.98 8.36 -1.26
N ASP A 54 6.22 8.76 -1.02
CA ASP A 54 6.60 9.36 0.26
C ASP A 54 6.30 10.87 0.31
N GLU A 55 6.65 11.49 1.43
CA GLU A 55 6.46 12.92 1.70
C GLU A 55 7.33 13.85 0.84
N THR A 56 8.38 13.31 0.24
CA THR A 56 9.24 14.03 -0.71
C THR A 56 8.68 14.01 -2.12
N GLY A 57 7.59 13.27 -2.36
CA GLY A 57 7.02 13.04 -3.68
C GLY A 57 7.76 11.95 -4.46
N LEU A 58 8.68 11.22 -3.84
CA LEU A 58 9.32 10.07 -4.47
C LEU A 58 8.29 8.96 -4.67
N VAL A 59 8.11 8.54 -5.91
CA VAL A 59 7.22 7.43 -6.27
C VAL A 59 8.05 6.19 -6.54
N THR A 60 7.71 5.10 -5.86
CA THR A 60 8.29 3.77 -6.09
C THR A 60 7.18 2.77 -6.37
N SER A 61 7.50 1.74 -7.16
CA SER A 61 6.57 0.66 -7.51
C SER A 61 7.17 -0.69 -7.12
N PRO A 62 7.28 -0.98 -5.81
CA PRO A 62 7.85 -2.24 -5.36
C PRO A 62 6.95 -3.41 -5.77
N PRO A 63 7.52 -4.59 -6.04
CA PRO A 63 6.71 -5.74 -6.35
C PRO A 63 5.97 -6.24 -5.09
N PRO A 64 4.71 -6.72 -5.20
CA PRO A 64 3.91 -7.15 -4.05
C PRO A 64 4.58 -8.22 -3.18
N HIS A 65 5.35 -9.12 -3.79
CA HIS A 65 6.03 -10.19 -3.07
C HIS A 65 7.02 -9.68 -2.02
N ALA A 66 7.55 -8.46 -2.14
CA ALA A 66 8.43 -7.84 -1.15
C ALA A 66 7.73 -7.65 0.22
N PHE A 67 6.40 -7.56 0.25
CA PHE A 67 5.60 -7.39 1.47
C PHE A 67 4.99 -8.72 1.96
N LEU A 68 5.11 -9.78 1.17
CA LEU A 68 4.51 -11.09 1.47
C LEU A 68 5.51 -12.09 2.04
N GLN A 69 6.82 -11.78 2.04
CA GLN A 69 7.81 -12.67 2.63
C GLN A 69 7.65 -12.74 4.16
N PRO A 70 7.77 -13.93 4.76
CA PRO A 70 7.91 -14.04 6.20
C PRO A 70 9.26 -13.42 6.61
N GLY A 71 9.21 -12.39 7.44
CA GLY A 71 10.38 -11.84 8.13
C GLY A 71 10.82 -12.73 9.28
#